data_AF-Q1K9C8-F1
#
_entry.id   AF-Q1K9C8-F1
#
_cell.length_a   1.000
_cell.length_b   1.000
_cell.length_c   1.000
_cell.angle_alpha   90.00
_cell.angle_beta   90.00
_cell.angle_gamma   90.00
#
_symmetry.space_group_name_H-M   'P 1'
#
loop_
_entity.id
_entity.type
_entity.pdbx_description
1 polymer ?
#
loop_
_entity_poly.entity_id
_entity_poly.type
_entity_poly.pdbx_seq_one_letter_code
_entity_poly.pdbx_strand_id
1 'polypeptide(L)' 'MFRASALLAFSFAAIAYGQQAGTQTAETHPQLTSQKCTTSGGCVTQDTTVVLDSNWRWLHSVQGYTNCYTGNEWD' A
#
# COMPACT_ATOMS: atom_id res chain seq x y z
N MET A 1 -2.68 34.31 -15.37
CA MET A 1 -2.95 33.78 -14.02
C MET A 1 -4.31 33.10 -14.04
N PHE A 2 -4.40 31.81 -13.75
CA PHE A 2 -5.68 31.07 -13.80
C PHE A 2 -6.62 31.53 -12.68
N ARG A 3 -7.93 31.67 -12.98
CA ARG A 3 -8.94 32.03 -11.99
C ARG A 3 -9.07 30.92 -10.95
N ALA A 4 -9.22 31.28 -9.67
CA ALA A 4 -9.33 30.33 -8.55
C ALA A 4 -10.45 29.29 -8.75
N SER A 5 -11.56 29.68 -9.38
CA SER A 5 -12.65 28.79 -9.76
C SER A 5 -12.26 27.71 -10.76
N ALA A 6 -11.37 28.01 -11.71
CA ALA A 6 -10.85 27.03 -12.65
C ALA A 6 -9.90 26.04 -11.96
N LEU A 7 -9.04 26.54 -11.07
CA LEU A 7 -8.13 25.68 -10.28
C LEU A 7 -8.89 24.72 -9.35
N LEU A 8 -9.97 25.21 -8.71
CA LEU A 8 -10.83 24.37 -7.88
C LEU A 8 -11.54 23.29 -8.71
N ALA A 9 -12.05 23.61 -9.90
CA ALA A 9 -12.67 22.62 -10.79
C ALA A 9 -11.67 21.52 -11.24
N PHE A 10 -10.44 21.89 -11.58
CA PHE A 10 -9.40 20.91 -11.95
C PHE A 10 -8.99 19.98 -10.80
N SER A 11 -9.09 20.44 -9.54
CA SER A 11 -8.76 19.61 -8.37
C SER A 11 -9.70 18.40 -8.21
N PHE A 12 -10.95 18.52 -8.66
CA PHE A 12 -11.93 17.42 -8.63
C PHE A 12 -11.79 16.43 -9.79
N ALA A 13 -11.07 16.79 -10.86
CA ALA A 13 -10.80 15.90 -11.98
C ALA A 13 -9.63 14.93 -11.71
N ALA A 14 -8.89 15.12 -10.61
CA ALA A 14 -7.68 14.37 -10.27
C ALA A 14 -7.92 13.24 -9.25
N ILE A 15 -9.11 12.62 -9.25
CA ILE A 15 -9.41 11.50 -8.33
C ILE A 15 -8.87 10.21 -8.94
N ALA A 16 -7.81 9.65 -8.34
CA ALA A 16 -7.33 8.31 -8.65
C ALA A 16 -7.87 7.32 -7.59
N TYR A 17 -8.58 6.29 -8.03
CA TYR A 17 -8.99 5.19 -7.15
C TYR A 17 -7.81 4.22 -7.01
N GLY A 18 -7.21 4.20 -5.82
CA GLY A 18 -6.17 3.23 -5.48
C GLY A 18 -6.75 1.84 -5.22
N GLN A 19 -5.87 0.83 -5.27
CA GLN A 19 -6.20 -0.53 -4.83
C GLN A 19 -6.69 -0.51 -3.38
N GLN A 20 -7.73 -1.28 -3.08
CA GLN A 20 -8.33 -1.39 -1.76
C GLN A 20 -7.74 -2.57 -0.97
N ALA A 21 -7.77 -2.51 0.36
CA ALA A 21 -7.35 -3.62 1.23
C ALA A 21 -8.52 -4.60 1.44
N GLY A 22 -8.33 -5.86 1.07
CA GLY A 22 -9.28 -6.94 1.37
C GLY A 22 -9.17 -7.40 2.82
N THR A 23 -10.25 -7.99 3.35
CA THR A 23 -10.32 -8.48 4.73
C THR A 23 -10.49 -10.00 4.84
N GLN A 24 -10.48 -10.72 3.71
CA GLN A 24 -10.74 -12.17 3.68
C GLN A 24 -9.59 -12.98 4.29
N THR A 25 -8.37 -12.45 4.23
CA THR A 25 -7.19 -12.99 4.90
C THR A 25 -6.60 -11.90 5.79
N ALA A 26 -6.49 -12.16 7.09
CA ALA A 26 -5.90 -11.20 8.03
C ALA A 26 -4.40 -11.04 7.76
N GLU A 27 -3.94 -9.80 7.66
CA GLU A 27 -2.51 -9.49 7.51
C GLU A 27 -1.86 -9.37 8.90
N THR A 28 -0.95 -10.28 9.23
CA THR A 28 -0.10 -10.19 10.43
C THR A 28 1.36 -10.11 10.00
N HIS A 29 1.99 -8.96 10.21
CA HIS A 29 3.38 -8.75 9.82
C HIS A 29 4.34 -9.56 10.71
N PRO A 30 5.21 -10.41 10.14
CA PRO A 30 6.23 -11.09 10.92
C PRO A 30 7.22 -10.11 11.56
N GLN A 31 7.56 -10.34 12.82
CA GLN A 31 8.56 -9.55 13.52
C GLN A 31 9.95 -9.82 12.95
N LEU A 32 10.68 -8.75 12.63
CA LEU A 32 12.07 -8.80 12.22
C LEU A 32 12.79 -7.61 12.83
N THR A 33 13.41 -7.82 13.99
CA THR A 33 14.16 -6.78 14.69
C THR A 33 15.33 -6.27 13.85
N SER A 34 15.48 -4.94 13.78
CA SER A 34 16.62 -4.29 13.12
C SER A 34 17.39 -3.41 14.11
N GLN A 35 18.52 -2.84 13.67
CA GLN A 35 19.31 -1.93 14.50
C GLN A 35 19.59 -0.64 13.74
N LYS A 36 19.35 0.49 14.39
CA LYS A 36 19.74 1.81 13.87
C LYS A 36 21.03 2.25 14.55
N CYS A 37 22.09 2.41 13.75
CA CYS A 37 23.41 2.76 14.24
C CYS A 37 23.79 4.21 13.90
N THR A 38 24.49 4.87 14.81
CA THR A 38 25.09 6.21 14.60
C THR A 38 26.56 6.20 15.01
N THR A 39 27.36 7.09 14.43
CA THR A 39 28.81 7.16 14.69
C THR A 39 29.16 7.44 16.15
N SER A 40 28.39 8.29 16.84
CA SER A 40 28.66 8.67 18.24
C SER A 40 27.82 7.91 19.27
N GLY A 41 26.70 7.31 18.86
CA GLY A 41 25.69 6.74 19.76
C GLY A 41 25.55 5.22 19.72
N GLY A 42 26.38 4.51 18.95
CA GLY A 42 26.27 3.06 18.80
C GLY A 42 24.98 2.64 18.10
N CYS A 43 24.55 1.40 18.32
CA CYS A 43 23.37 0.79 17.70
C CYS A 43 22.22 0.63 18.69
N VAL A 44 21.02 1.04 18.30
CA VAL A 44 19.80 0.88 19.08
C VAL A 44 18.86 -0.08 18.36
N THR A 45 18.43 -1.13 19.08
CA THR A 45 17.44 -2.10 18.61
C THR A 45 16.11 -1.42 18.24
N GLN A 46 15.53 -1.81 17.11
CA GLN A 46 14.27 -1.31 16.59
C GLN A 46 13.29 -2.48 16.46
N ASP A 47 12.06 -2.29 16.94
CA ASP A 47 10.96 -3.25 16.82
C ASP A 47 10.32 -3.14 15.44
N THR A 48 11.05 -3.60 14.43
CA THR A 48 10.60 -3.61 13.04
C THR A 48 9.90 -4.91 12.65
N THR A 49 9.13 -4.84 11.56
CA THR A 49 8.41 -5.98 10.98
C THR A 49 8.63 -6.01 9.47
N VAL A 50 8.33 -7.16 8.86
CA VAL A 50 8.31 -7.31 7.39
C VAL A 50 6.89 -7.55 6.90
N VAL A 51 6.66 -7.27 5.62
CA VAL A 51 5.36 -7.41 4.94
C VAL A 51 5.59 -7.98 3.55
N LEU A 52 4.66 -8.81 3.07
CA LEU A 52 4.72 -9.33 1.70
C LEU A 52 4.42 -8.22 0.68
N ASP A 53 5.19 -8.19 -0.40
CA ASP A 53 4.97 -7.27 -1.53
C ASP A 53 3.57 -7.48 -2.16
N SER A 54 2.97 -6.40 -2.66
CA SER A 54 1.60 -6.41 -3.18
C SER A 54 1.42 -7.30 -4.41
N ASN A 55 2.45 -7.50 -5.23
CA ASN A 55 2.37 -8.29 -6.46
C ASN A 55 2.20 -9.79 -6.20
N TRP A 56 2.53 -10.24 -4.97
CA TRP A 56 2.30 -11.62 -4.52
C TRP A 56 0.99 -11.80 -3.76
N ARG A 57 0.23 -10.73 -3.53
CA ARG A 57 -1.05 -10.80 -2.83
C ARG A 57 -2.14 -11.26 -3.78
N TRP A 58 -3.12 -11.97 -3.23
CA TRP A 58 -4.34 -12.25 -3.96
C TRP A 58 -5.10 -10.96 -4.24
N LEU A 59 -5.28 -10.65 -5.52
CA LEU A 59 -6.04 -9.49 -5.96
C LEU A 59 -7.44 -9.91 -6.40
N HIS A 60 -8.44 -9.38 -5.72
CA HIS A 60 -9.85 -9.71 -5.94
C HIS A 60 -10.75 -8.48 -5.79
N SER A 61 -11.98 -8.60 -6.32
CA SER A 61 -13.02 -7.58 -6.19
C SER A 61 -13.35 -7.31 -4.72
N VAL A 62 -13.61 -6.04 -4.39
CA VAL A 62 -14.06 -5.63 -3.05
C VAL A 62 -15.42 -6.21 -2.67
N GLN A 63 -16.19 -6.72 -3.64
CA GLN A 63 -17.53 -7.27 -3.43
C GLN A 63 -17.54 -8.76 -3.09
N GLY A 64 -16.39 -9.45 -3.18
CA GLY A 64 -16.34 -10.89 -2.96
C GLY A 64 -14.99 -11.51 -3.28
N TYR A 65 -15.01 -12.69 -3.90
CA TYR A 65 -13.83 -13.53 -4.12
C TYR A 65 -13.43 -13.65 -5.60
N THR A 66 -14.05 -12.89 -6.50
CA THR A 66 -13.68 -12.89 -7.92
C THR A 66 -12.31 -12.24 -8.09
N ASN A 67 -11.37 -12.97 -8.69
CA ASN A 67 -10.03 -12.47 -8.99
C ASN A 67 -10.10 -11.26 -9.93
N CYS A 68 -9.24 -10.25 -9.71
CA CYS A 68 -8.97 -9.25 -10.74
C CYS A 68 -7.74 -9.64 -11.59
N TYR A 69 -6.92 -10.56 -11.10
CA TYR A 69 -5.73 -11.04 -11.78
C TYR A 69 -5.53 -12.53 -11.55
N THR A 70 -5.29 -13.29 -12.62
CA THR A 70 -5.09 -14.75 -12.58
C THR A 70 -3.96 -15.15 -13.51
N GLY A 71 -2.95 -15.84 -12.98
CA GLY A 71 -1.78 -16.24 -13.75
C GLY A 71 -0.97 -15.02 -14.20
N ASN A 72 -1.15 -14.63 -15.46
CA ASN A 72 -0.51 -13.48 -16.09
C ASN A 72 -1.50 -12.50 -16.76
N GLU A 73 -2.80 -12.65 -16.51
CA GLU A 73 -3.87 -11.90 -17.16
C GLU A 73 -4.76 -11.18 -16.13
N TRP A 74 -5.29 -10.03 -16.55
CA TRP A 74 -6.27 -9.25 -15.82
C TRP A 74 -7.69 -9.62 -16.29
N ASP A 75 -8.64 -9.64 -15.36
CA ASP A 75 -10.08 -9.74 -15.64
C ASP A 75 -10.68 -8.37 -15.96
#